data_AF-A0A1V5WLD3-F1
#
_entry.id   AF-A0A1V5WLD3-F1
#
_cell.length_a   1.000
_cell.length_b   1.000
_cell.length_c   1.000
_cell.angle_alpha   90.00
_cell.angle_beta   90.00
_cell.angle_gamma   90.00
#
_symmetry.space_group_name_H-M   'P 1'
#
loop_
_entity.id
_entity.type
_entity.pdbx_description
1 polymer ?
#
loop_
_entity_poly.entity_id
_entity_poly.type
_entity_poly.pdbx_seq_one_letter_code
_entity_poly.pdbx_strand_id
1 'polypeptide(L)'
;MALKAMDLFEAYEQNQLPMDEGYIVSSFFKPETTYSIYEVVSYSAIKDIYATSNGITFQTNGKKLFVLVEPPTYPEKSVEPYCRSQDFLVPFRFSETSIITAKNQSKVMFSKEPQQAISAFTVVRPAGMDFAFLFYSLPDVFESMEKFFAKTLNQEAGVSQLDAQKAAKEIGKLCAKTLTWPKDNE
;
A
#
# COMPACT_ATOMS: atom_id res chain seq x y z
N MET A 1 10.65 20.97 10.78
CA MET A 1 9.47 20.08 10.67
C MET A 1 10.00 18.72 10.28
N ALA A 2 9.65 17.65 11.00
CA ALA A 2 10.09 16.30 10.63
C ALA A 2 9.48 15.93 9.27
N LEU A 3 10.30 15.40 8.36
CA LEU A 3 9.85 14.91 7.06
C LEU A 3 8.94 13.70 7.31
N LYS A 4 7.66 13.80 6.96
CA LYS A 4 6.66 12.77 7.28
C LYS A 4 6.61 11.67 6.21
N ALA A 5 6.81 12.06 4.96
CA ALA A 5 6.85 11.15 3.83
C ALA A 5 7.75 11.72 2.73
N MET A 6 8.31 10.84 1.91
CA MET A 6 9.21 11.16 0.80
C MET A 6 9.02 10.13 -0.32
N ASP A 7 9.33 10.49 -1.56
CA ASP A 7 9.45 9.49 -2.62
C ASP A 7 10.51 8.44 -2.23
N LEU A 8 10.19 7.16 -2.39
CA LEU A 8 11.03 6.06 -1.94
C LEU A 8 12.39 6.03 -2.67
N PHE A 9 12.40 6.31 -3.97
CA PHE A 9 13.60 6.24 -4.79
C PHE A 9 14.47 7.47 -4.56
N GLU A 10 13.86 8.64 -4.37
CA GLU A 10 14.58 9.84 -3.93
C GLU A 10 15.21 9.64 -2.54
N ALA A 11 14.47 9.04 -1.60
CA ALA A 11 14.98 8.72 -0.27
C ALA A 11 16.14 7.71 -0.31
N TYR A 12 16.10 6.74 -1.23
CA TYR A 12 17.22 5.81 -1.46
C TYR A 12 18.45 6.54 -1.99
N GLU A 13 18.29 7.37 -3.03
CA GLU A 13 19.38 8.13 -3.64
C GLU A 13 20.04 9.12 -2.66
N GLN A 14 19.25 9.70 -1.75
CA GLN A 14 19.73 10.61 -0.71
C GLN A 14 20.23 9.92 0.56
N ASN A 15 20.23 8.58 0.61
CA ASN A 15 20.57 7.78 1.81
C ASN A 15 19.73 8.16 3.04
N GLN A 16 18.43 8.44 2.85
CA GLN A 16 17.48 8.82 3.88
C GLN A 16 16.48 7.71 4.24
N LEU A 17 16.74 6.46 3.83
CA LEU A 17 15.92 5.32 4.22
C LEU A 17 16.22 4.90 5.67
N PRO A 18 15.22 4.81 6.55
CA PRO A 18 15.43 4.34 7.91
C PRO A 18 15.69 2.82 7.90
N MET A 19 16.71 2.39 8.64
CA MET A 19 17.07 0.97 8.78
C MET A 19 16.23 0.25 9.86
N ASP A 20 15.75 0.98 10.86
CA ASP A 20 15.06 0.41 12.03
C ASP A 20 13.61 0.04 11.73
N GLU A 21 12.84 0.97 11.18
CA GLU A 21 11.42 0.80 10.86
C GLU A 21 10.97 1.85 9.84
N GLY A 22 10.11 1.43 8.91
CA GLY A 22 9.46 2.33 7.98
C GLY A 22 8.26 1.70 7.30
N TYR A 23 7.48 2.54 6.64
CA TYR A 23 6.26 2.16 5.94
C TYR A 23 6.35 2.63 4.50
N ILE A 24 6.01 1.77 3.56
CA ILE A 24 6.06 2.07 2.13
C ILE A 24 4.65 1.91 1.58
N VAL A 25 4.17 2.90 0.84
CA VAL A 25 2.92 2.82 0.09
C VAL A 25 3.23 2.95 -1.39
N SER A 26 2.98 1.87 -2.13
CA SER A 26 3.12 1.83 -3.59
C SER A 26 1.75 1.79 -4.24
N SER A 27 1.61 2.38 -5.43
CA SER A 27 0.40 2.32 -6.24
C SER A 27 0.68 1.73 -7.61
N PHE A 28 -0.34 1.09 -8.17
CA PHE A 28 -0.36 0.53 -9.52
C PHE A 28 -1.71 0.86 -10.16
N PHE A 29 -1.70 1.87 -11.02
CA PHE A 29 -2.89 2.38 -11.72
C PHE A 29 -3.01 1.78 -13.12
N LYS A 30 -4.24 1.60 -13.59
CA LYS A 30 -4.50 1.15 -14.96
C LYS A 30 -4.85 2.35 -15.85
N PRO A 31 -4.15 2.60 -16.97
CA PRO A 31 -4.34 3.81 -17.76
C PRO A 31 -5.77 4.06 -18.26
N GLU A 32 -6.51 3.00 -18.55
CA GLU A 32 -7.84 3.08 -19.19
C GLU A 32 -9.02 2.96 -18.21
N THR A 33 -8.77 2.68 -16.93
CA THR A 33 -9.82 2.44 -15.94
C THR A 33 -9.42 2.98 -14.58
N THR A 34 -10.37 3.25 -13.69
CA THR A 34 -10.03 3.62 -12.30
C THR A 34 -9.62 2.41 -11.44
N TYR A 35 -9.32 1.26 -12.06
CA TYR A 35 -8.80 0.10 -11.36
C TYR A 35 -7.42 0.41 -10.81
N SER A 36 -7.28 0.32 -9.49
CA SER A 36 -6.07 0.77 -8.79
C SER A 36 -5.71 -0.23 -7.70
N ILE A 37 -4.44 -0.63 -7.65
CA ILE A 37 -3.91 -1.47 -6.57
C ILE A 37 -2.97 -0.60 -5.74
N TYR A 38 -3.05 -0.69 -4.42
CA TYR A 38 -2.07 -0.15 -3.50
C TYR A 38 -1.46 -1.28 -2.69
N GLU A 39 -0.15 -1.25 -2.54
CA GLU A 39 0.60 -2.13 -1.65
C GLU A 39 1.17 -1.30 -0.50
N VAL A 40 0.84 -1.68 0.73
CA VAL A 40 1.43 -1.12 1.94
C VAL A 40 2.39 -2.15 2.51
N VAL A 41 3.65 -1.79 2.65
CA VAL A 41 4.66 -2.65 3.27
C VAL A 41 5.21 -1.96 4.51
N SER A 42 5.10 -2.59 5.67
CA SER A 42 5.93 -2.21 6.81
C SER A 42 7.12 -3.13 6.92
N TYR A 43 8.25 -2.57 7.32
CA TYR A 43 9.50 -3.29 7.50
C TYR A 43 10.14 -2.88 8.82
N SER A 44 11.01 -3.74 9.34
CA SER A 44 11.83 -3.41 10.51
C SER A 44 13.16 -4.15 10.46
N ALA A 45 14.17 -3.64 11.17
CA ALA A 45 15.49 -4.26 11.34
C ALA A 45 16.12 -4.70 10.00
N ILE A 46 16.32 -3.73 9.10
CA ILE A 46 16.87 -4.00 7.78
C ILE A 46 18.32 -4.46 7.88
N LYS A 47 18.64 -5.58 7.22
CA LYS A 47 20.02 -6.04 7.05
C LYS A 47 20.75 -5.30 5.93
N ASP A 48 20.06 -5.13 4.79
CA ASP A 48 20.61 -4.47 3.61
C ASP A 48 19.51 -3.89 2.71
N ILE A 49 19.85 -2.85 1.95
CA ILE A 49 18.98 -2.21 0.95
C ILE A 49 19.79 -1.98 -0.33
N TYR A 50 19.34 -2.57 -1.44
CA TYR A 50 20.02 -2.40 -2.73
C TYR A 50 19.05 -2.23 -3.88
N ALA A 51 19.41 -1.36 -4.82
CA ALA A 51 18.70 -1.21 -6.08
C ALA A 51 18.95 -2.42 -7.00
N THR A 52 17.92 -2.79 -7.74
CA THR A 52 17.92 -3.80 -8.80
C THR A 52 17.39 -3.17 -10.09
N SER A 53 17.43 -3.89 -11.21
CA SER A 53 16.88 -3.39 -12.48
C SER A 53 15.40 -3.00 -12.39
N ASN A 54 14.64 -3.65 -11.50
CA ASN A 54 13.18 -3.54 -11.45
C ASN A 54 12.67 -2.75 -10.24
N GLY A 55 13.53 -2.32 -9.32
CA GLY A 55 13.10 -1.69 -8.07
C GLY A 55 14.16 -1.70 -6.96
N ILE A 56 13.76 -1.44 -5.73
CA ILE A 56 14.63 -1.48 -4.55
C ILE A 56 14.28 -2.71 -3.71
N THR A 57 15.28 -3.52 -3.36
CA THR A 57 15.12 -4.70 -2.52
C THR A 57 15.54 -4.40 -1.10
N PHE A 58 14.67 -4.77 -0.16
CA PHE A 58 14.88 -4.69 1.28
C PHE A 58 15.13 -6.11 1.79
N GLN A 59 16.31 -6.35 2.36
CA GLN A 59 16.65 -7.64 2.96
C GLN A 59 16.19 -7.68 4.42
N THR A 60 14.89 -7.81 4.61
CA THR A 60 14.28 -8.02 5.92
C THR A 60 12.90 -8.67 5.79
N ASN A 61 12.31 -9.01 6.94
CA ASN A 61 10.92 -9.37 7.02
C ASN A 61 10.04 -8.13 6.85
N GLY A 62 8.97 -8.28 6.09
CA GLY A 62 7.98 -7.23 5.85
C GLY A 62 6.57 -7.74 6.09
N LYS A 63 5.66 -6.84 6.47
CA LYS A 63 4.22 -7.10 6.50
C LYS A 63 3.59 -6.33 5.35
N LYS A 64 2.95 -7.05 4.43
CA LYS A 64 2.31 -6.50 3.25
C LYS A 64 0.80 -6.48 3.38
N LEU A 65 0.18 -5.37 3.06
CA LEU A 65 -1.26 -5.22 2.98
C LEU A 65 -1.64 -4.69 1.62
N PHE A 66 -2.63 -5.33 1.00
CA PHE A 66 -3.12 -4.93 -0.31
C PHE A 66 -4.46 -4.21 -0.18
N VAL A 67 -4.57 -3.09 -0.90
CA VAL A 67 -5.82 -2.36 -1.12
C VAL A 67 -6.09 -2.34 -2.62
N LEU A 68 -7.32 -2.61 -3.00
CA LEU A 68 -7.78 -2.66 -4.38
C LEU A 68 -8.99 -1.73 -4.53
N VAL A 69 -8.99 -0.88 -5.55
CA VAL A 69 -10.17 -0.18 -6.02
C VAL A 69 -10.60 -0.79 -7.34
N GLU A 70 -11.82 -1.32 -7.35
CA GLU A 70 -12.44 -1.93 -8.53
C GLU A 70 -13.60 -1.05 -9.02
N PRO A 71 -13.57 -0.56 -10.28
CA PRO A 71 -14.70 0.16 -10.86
C PRO A 71 -15.86 -0.78 -11.17
N PRO A 72 -17.10 -0.27 -11.23
CA PRO A 72 -18.28 -1.09 -11.56
C PRO A 72 -18.24 -1.69 -12.98
N THR A 73 -17.43 -1.08 -13.87
CA THR A 73 -17.21 -1.48 -15.26
C THR A 73 -16.17 -2.60 -15.40
N TYR A 74 -15.48 -3.02 -14.33
CA TYR A 74 -14.50 -4.09 -14.41
C TYR A 74 -15.17 -5.42 -14.82
N PRO A 75 -14.74 -6.07 -15.92
CA PRO A 75 -15.43 -7.23 -16.48
C PRO A 75 -15.34 -8.47 -15.59
N GLU A 76 -14.22 -8.69 -14.90
CA GLU A 76 -13.96 -9.89 -14.09
C GLU A 76 -14.31 -9.69 -12.60
N LYS A 77 -15.29 -8.84 -12.28
CA LYS A 77 -15.70 -8.54 -10.89
C LYS A 77 -16.22 -9.74 -10.08
N SER A 78 -16.62 -10.82 -10.76
CA SER A 78 -17.01 -12.09 -10.14
C SER A 78 -15.84 -13.07 -9.97
N VAL A 79 -14.69 -12.77 -10.57
CA VAL A 79 -13.48 -13.60 -10.47
C VAL A 79 -12.70 -13.16 -9.23
N GLU A 80 -12.30 -14.15 -8.45
CA GLU A 80 -11.47 -13.96 -7.26
C GLU A 80 -10.18 -13.19 -7.61
N PRO A 81 -9.75 -12.21 -6.80
CA PRO A 81 -8.59 -11.35 -7.11
C PRO A 81 -7.30 -12.12 -7.40
N TYR A 82 -7.05 -13.24 -6.72
CA TYR A 82 -5.87 -14.07 -6.96
C TYR A 82 -5.91 -14.89 -8.26
N CYS A 83 -7.09 -15.01 -8.89
CA CYS A 83 -7.30 -15.75 -10.16
C CYS A 83 -7.32 -14.83 -11.40
N ARG A 84 -7.19 -13.51 -11.22
CA ARG A 84 -7.25 -12.54 -12.32
C ARG A 84 -5.98 -12.56 -13.16
N SER A 85 -6.05 -11.95 -14.33
CA SER A 85 -4.86 -11.74 -15.16
C SER A 85 -3.78 -10.97 -14.40
N GLN A 86 -2.52 -11.17 -14.79
CA GLN A 86 -1.35 -10.74 -14.01
C GLN A 86 -1.35 -9.26 -13.61
N ASP A 87 -1.89 -8.40 -14.49
CA ASP A 87 -2.00 -6.97 -14.25
C ASP A 87 -3.05 -6.58 -13.20
N PHE A 88 -4.04 -7.44 -12.96
CA PHE A 88 -5.16 -7.23 -12.05
C PHE A 88 -5.12 -8.21 -10.86
N LEU A 89 -4.05 -8.99 -10.76
CA LEU A 89 -3.88 -10.00 -9.74
C LEU A 89 -3.54 -9.35 -8.40
N VAL A 90 -4.29 -9.72 -7.36
CA VAL A 90 -3.99 -9.33 -5.98
C VAL A 90 -4.12 -10.59 -5.12
N PRO A 91 -3.15 -10.90 -4.23
CA PRO A 91 -3.05 -12.22 -3.61
C PRO A 91 -4.03 -12.42 -2.43
N PHE A 92 -5.32 -12.12 -2.60
CA PHE A 92 -6.36 -12.39 -1.60
C PHE A 92 -7.65 -12.93 -2.21
N ARG A 93 -8.46 -13.59 -1.37
CA ARG A 93 -9.83 -14.00 -1.68
C ARG A 93 -10.84 -12.98 -1.19
N PHE A 94 -12.03 -12.94 -1.77
CA PHE A 94 -13.11 -12.09 -1.27
C PHE A 94 -13.44 -12.36 0.20
N SER A 95 -13.40 -13.62 0.65
CA SER A 95 -13.63 -14.00 2.06
C SER A 95 -12.62 -13.40 3.03
N GLU A 96 -11.40 -13.11 2.56
CA GLU A 96 -10.27 -12.59 3.33
C GLU A 96 -10.20 -11.05 3.26
N THR A 97 -11.12 -10.42 2.53
CA THR A 97 -11.17 -8.97 2.35
C THR A 97 -12.33 -8.31 3.07
N SER A 98 -12.11 -7.06 3.46
CA SER A 98 -13.17 -6.11 3.77
C SER A 98 -13.51 -5.34 2.50
N ILE A 99 -14.81 -5.24 2.20
CA ILE A 99 -15.30 -4.60 0.98
C ILE A 99 -16.18 -3.40 1.35
N ILE A 100 -15.84 -2.23 0.83
CA ILE A 100 -16.63 -1.00 0.93
C ILE A 100 -17.13 -0.64 -0.46
N THR A 101 -18.45 -0.67 -0.65
CA THR A 101 -19.07 -0.18 -1.88
C THR A 101 -19.34 1.31 -1.76
N ALA A 102 -18.70 2.09 -2.63
CA ALA A 102 -18.88 3.54 -2.72
C ALA A 102 -20.19 3.89 -3.44
N LYS A 103 -20.62 5.16 -3.32
CA LYS A 103 -21.84 5.68 -3.97
C LYS A 103 -21.84 5.51 -5.49
N ASN A 104 -20.67 5.64 -6.12
CA ASN A 104 -20.49 5.43 -7.56
C ASN A 104 -20.32 3.95 -7.95
N GLN A 105 -20.66 3.01 -7.05
CA GLN A 105 -20.59 1.57 -7.23
C GLN A 105 -19.16 1.00 -7.36
N SER A 106 -18.13 1.83 -7.23
CA SER A 106 -16.75 1.35 -7.07
C SER A 106 -16.60 0.59 -5.76
N LYS A 107 -15.84 -0.50 -5.75
CA LYS A 107 -15.55 -1.28 -4.56
C LYS A 107 -14.13 -1.04 -4.11
N VAL A 108 -13.96 -0.62 -2.87
CA VAL A 108 -12.67 -0.59 -2.19
C VAL A 108 -12.55 -1.88 -1.38
N MET A 109 -11.62 -2.74 -1.77
CA MET A 109 -11.33 -4.01 -1.09
C MET A 109 -9.97 -3.91 -0.43
N PHE A 110 -9.83 -4.39 0.80
CA PHE A 110 -8.53 -4.46 1.46
C PHE A 110 -8.43 -5.73 2.30
N SER A 111 -7.22 -6.25 2.41
CA SER A 111 -6.93 -7.49 3.14
C SER A 111 -7.30 -7.31 4.62
N LYS A 112 -7.92 -8.31 5.26
CA LYS A 112 -8.21 -8.28 6.71
C LYS A 112 -6.95 -8.47 7.57
N GLU A 113 -5.98 -9.20 7.04
CA GLU A 113 -4.71 -9.50 7.69
C GLU A 113 -3.55 -9.23 6.73
N PRO A 114 -2.38 -8.80 7.24
CA PRO A 114 -1.21 -8.61 6.40
C PRO A 114 -0.57 -9.95 6.02
N GLN A 115 -0.03 -10.01 4.81
CA GLN A 115 0.83 -11.10 4.37
C GLN A 115 2.26 -10.90 4.87
N GLN A 116 2.92 -11.97 5.27
CA GLN A 116 4.33 -11.91 5.70
C GLN A 116 5.24 -12.10 4.49
N ALA A 117 6.07 -11.11 4.20
CA ALA A 117 7.22 -11.25 3.34
C ALA A 117 8.41 -11.68 4.21
N ILE A 118 8.96 -12.86 3.94
CA ILE A 118 10.03 -13.45 4.75
C ILE A 118 11.37 -13.23 4.05
N SER A 119 12.39 -12.83 4.82
CA SER A 119 13.79 -12.62 4.40
C SER A 119 14.07 -11.47 3.44
N ALA A 120 13.22 -11.21 2.45
CA ALA A 120 13.35 -10.05 1.57
C ALA A 120 12.03 -9.70 0.88
N PHE A 121 11.90 -8.43 0.48
CA PHE A 121 10.90 -7.99 -0.48
C PHE A 121 11.44 -6.90 -1.39
N THR A 122 10.91 -6.80 -2.61
CA THR A 122 11.26 -5.76 -3.58
C THR A 122 10.08 -4.83 -3.76
N VAL A 123 10.35 -3.53 -3.72
CA VAL A 123 9.42 -2.48 -4.12
C VAL A 123 9.73 -2.11 -5.56
N VAL A 124 8.78 -2.36 -6.45
CA VAL A 124 8.93 -2.13 -7.89
C VAL A 124 9.08 -0.64 -8.16
N ARG A 125 9.93 -0.28 -9.14
CA ARG A 125 10.07 1.10 -9.60
C ARG A 125 8.75 1.56 -10.24
N PRO A 126 8.14 2.65 -9.74
CA PRO A 126 6.92 3.19 -10.33
C PRO A 126 7.13 3.61 -11.79
N ALA A 127 6.10 3.44 -12.61
CA ALA A 127 6.07 3.88 -13.99
C ALA A 127 4.79 4.68 -14.29
N GLY A 128 4.89 5.69 -15.14
CA GLY A 128 3.73 6.51 -15.51
C GLY A 128 3.17 7.29 -14.32
N MET A 129 1.94 6.97 -13.91
CA MET A 129 1.23 7.63 -12.80
C MET A 129 1.41 6.91 -11.47
N ASP A 130 2.05 5.74 -11.47
CA ASP A 130 2.35 4.99 -10.26
C ASP A 130 3.31 5.78 -9.37
N PHE A 131 3.26 5.52 -8.07
CA PHE A 131 4.17 6.11 -7.10
C PHE A 131 4.60 5.08 -6.05
N ALA A 132 5.71 5.37 -5.37
CA ALA A 132 6.12 4.66 -4.16
C ALA A 132 6.60 5.70 -3.13
N PHE A 133 5.85 5.86 -2.04
CA PHE A 133 6.19 6.78 -0.96
C PHE A 133 6.68 6.03 0.28
N LEU A 134 7.80 6.49 0.83
CA LEU A 134 8.25 6.16 2.17
C LEU A 134 7.55 7.07 3.18
N PHE A 135 7.04 6.48 4.26
CA PHE A 135 6.55 7.14 5.46
C PHE A 135 7.45 6.74 6.64
N TYR A 136 7.98 7.75 7.33
CA TYR A 136 8.87 7.55 8.47
C TYR A 136 8.09 7.10 9.71
N SER A 137 8.70 6.26 10.56
CA SER A 137 8.09 5.77 11.82
C SER A 137 8.01 6.90 12.86
N LEU A 138 7.07 7.81 12.65
CA LEU A 138 6.71 8.92 13.55
C LEU A 138 5.40 8.61 14.29
N PRO A 139 5.13 9.23 15.45
CA PRO A 139 3.92 8.95 16.22
C PRO A 139 2.60 9.13 15.45
N ASP A 140 2.57 10.02 14.45
CA ASP A 140 1.42 10.35 13.62
C ASP A 140 1.48 9.72 12.20
N VAL A 141 2.32 8.70 12.01
CA VAL A 141 2.51 8.05 10.70
C VAL A 141 1.21 7.50 10.13
N PHE A 142 0.40 6.82 10.94
CA PHE A 142 -0.86 6.22 10.49
C PHE A 142 -1.94 7.28 10.17
N GLU A 143 -1.93 8.42 10.87
CA GLU A 143 -2.80 9.55 10.50
C GLU A 143 -2.37 10.17 9.17
N SER A 144 -1.06 10.21 8.92
CA SER A 144 -0.49 10.70 7.65
C SER A 144 -0.84 9.75 6.51
N MET A 145 -0.75 8.44 6.72
CA MET A 145 -1.20 7.42 5.77
C MET A 145 -2.71 7.49 5.53
N GLU A 146 -3.53 7.69 6.56
CA GLU A 146 -4.98 7.88 6.42
C GLU A 146 -5.28 9.08 5.51
N LYS A 147 -4.67 10.24 5.77
CA LYS A 147 -4.84 11.44 4.92
C LYS A 147 -4.37 11.18 3.49
N PHE A 148 -3.27 10.44 3.33
CA PHE A 148 -2.75 10.05 2.03
C PHE A 148 -3.75 9.19 1.27
N PHE A 149 -4.25 8.10 1.87
CA PHE A 149 -5.26 7.23 1.26
C PHE A 149 -6.56 7.98 0.94
N ALA A 150 -7.03 8.85 1.85
CA ALA A 150 -8.25 9.62 1.60
C ALA A 150 -8.13 10.50 0.34
N LYS A 151 -6.94 11.07 0.12
CA LYS A 151 -6.65 11.89 -1.06
C LYS A 151 -6.51 11.03 -2.31
N THR A 152 -5.68 9.99 -2.29
CA THR A 152 -5.36 9.18 -3.48
C THR A 152 -6.54 8.32 -3.93
N LEU A 153 -7.32 7.76 -3.00
CA LEU A 153 -8.54 7.01 -3.35
C LEU A 153 -9.56 7.91 -4.07
N ASN A 154 -9.65 9.18 -3.68
CA ASN A 154 -10.60 10.11 -4.29
C ASN A 154 -10.09 10.67 -5.62
N GLN A 155 -8.86 11.19 -5.64
CA GLN A 155 -8.32 11.93 -6.79
C GLN A 155 -7.82 11.00 -7.89
N GLU A 156 -7.18 9.89 -7.54
CA GLU A 156 -6.56 8.98 -8.51
C GLU A 156 -7.45 7.77 -8.82
N ALA A 157 -8.04 7.14 -7.78
CA ALA A 157 -8.84 5.92 -7.96
C ALA A 157 -10.35 6.18 -8.17
N GLY A 158 -10.77 7.44 -8.23
CA GLY A 158 -12.15 7.82 -8.56
C GLY A 158 -13.20 7.40 -7.53
N VAL A 159 -12.82 7.15 -6.27
CA VAL A 159 -13.76 6.86 -5.17
C VAL A 159 -14.43 8.16 -4.71
N SER A 160 -15.72 8.13 -4.35
CA SER A 160 -16.40 9.33 -3.83
C SER A 160 -15.71 9.85 -2.55
N GLN A 161 -15.65 11.17 -2.35
CA GLN A 161 -14.87 11.78 -1.26
C GLN A 161 -15.24 11.22 0.14
N LEU A 162 -16.53 11.08 0.42
CA LEU A 162 -17.00 10.56 1.71
C LEU A 162 -16.63 9.08 1.90
N ASP A 163 -16.72 8.29 0.84
CA ASP A 163 -16.38 6.87 0.89
C ASP A 163 -14.86 6.66 0.96
N ALA A 164 -14.09 7.51 0.28
CA ALA A 164 -12.63 7.52 0.34
C ALA A 164 -12.13 7.83 1.75
N GLN A 165 -12.71 8.83 2.43
CA GLN A 165 -12.39 9.13 3.84
C GLN A 165 -12.74 7.96 4.76
N LYS A 166 -13.92 7.35 4.57
CA LYS A 166 -14.34 6.18 5.35
C LYS A 166 -13.40 4.99 5.16
N ALA A 167 -13.06 4.67 3.91
CA ALA A 167 -12.16 3.58 3.57
C ALA A 167 -10.75 3.84 4.12
N ALA A 168 -10.22 5.06 3.94
CA ALA A 168 -8.92 5.45 4.45
C ALA A 168 -8.82 5.33 5.97
N LYS A 169 -9.88 5.69 6.70
CA LYS A 169 -9.93 5.53 8.16
C LYS A 169 -9.89 4.06 8.60
N GLU A 170 -10.61 3.18 7.90
CA GLU A 170 -10.56 1.75 8.20
C GLU A 170 -9.20 1.12 7.83
N ILE A 171 -8.60 1.54 6.72
CA ILE A 171 -7.25 1.13 6.31
C ILE A 171 -6.21 1.62 7.34
N GLY A 172 -6.25 2.90 7.74
CA GLY A 172 -5.33 3.48 8.72
C GLY A 172 -5.38 2.77 10.07
N LYS A 173 -6.59 2.48 10.58
CA LYS A 173 -6.78 1.66 11.80
C LYS A 173 -6.17 0.26 11.65
N LEU A 174 -6.39 -0.36 10.50
CA LEU A 174 -5.86 -1.70 10.23
C LEU A 174 -4.34 -1.70 10.17
N CYS A 175 -3.75 -0.72 9.50
CA CYS A 175 -2.31 -0.49 9.47
C CYS A 175 -1.76 -0.32 10.89
N ALA A 176 -2.35 0.56 11.70
CA ALA A 176 -1.92 0.79 13.09
C ALA A 176 -2.00 -0.47 13.96
N LYS A 177 -2.99 -1.34 13.72
CA LYS A 177 -3.17 -2.58 14.47
C LYS A 177 -2.20 -3.69 14.06
N THR A 178 -1.87 -3.79 12.77
CA THR A 178 -1.26 -5.01 12.21
C THR A 178 0.16 -4.80 11.69
N LEU A 179 0.49 -3.59 11.22
CA LEU A 179 1.76 -3.28 10.58
C LEU A 179 2.84 -2.77 11.54
N THR A 180 2.54 -2.72 12.84
CA THR A 180 3.52 -2.39 13.88
C THR A 180 4.41 -3.59 14.19
N TRP A 181 5.64 -3.31 14.62
CA TRP A 181 6.59 -4.32 15.04
C TRP A 181 6.73 -4.33 16.56
N PRO A 182 6.96 -5.49 17.19
CA PRO A 182 7.37 -5.51 18.58
C PRO A 182 8.64 -4.68 18.69
N LYS A 183 8.62 -3.63 19.52
CA LYS A 183 9.84 -2.94 19.90
C LYS A 183 10.58 -3.94 20.78
N ASP A 184 11.75 -4.39 20.33
CA ASP A 184 12.66 -5.10 21.22
C ASP A 184 12.96 -4.13 22.37
N ASN A 185 12.37 -4.42 23.52
CA ASN A 185 12.73 -3.76 24.77
C ASN A 185 14.11 -4.33 25.13
N GLU A 186 15.17 -3.68 24.67
CA GLU A 186 16.47 -3.75 25.36
C GLU A 186 16.47 -2.83 26.58
#